data_AF-A0A947J2G5-F1
#
_entry.id   AF-A0A947J2G5-F1
#
_cell.length_a   1.000
_cell.length_b   1.000
_cell.length_c   1.000
_cell.angle_alpha   90.00
_cell.angle_beta   90.00
_cell.angle_gamma   90.00
#
_symmetry.space_group_name_H-M   'P 1'
#
loop_
_entity.id
_entity.type
_entity.pdbx_description
1 polymer ?
#
loop_
_entity_poly.entity_id
_entity_poly.type
_entity_poly.pdbx_seq_one_letter_code
_entity_poly.pdbx_strand_id
1 'polypeptide(L)'
;YEQKQKPADERLLEKKAEAPVKPKATTTGVSVIGIRDVLLRLAKCCTPLPGDEIIGIVTKGHGISIHRANCPNVINRPDLKQVPVEWNKGSTATYSVEIEVRAFDRVGIIKDILNQIAEAKTNLREASVKTKSAGIATARLVVDIRDLKHLQDIMSRIRHNIADVIDVYRPRPA
;
A
#
# COMPACT_ATOMS: atom_id res chain seq x y z
N TYR A 1 -63.21 -41.32 -0.58
CA TYR A 1 -62.11 -42.28 -0.84
C TYR A 1 -61.70 -42.09 -2.29
N GLU A 2 -60.52 -41.60 -2.67
CA GLU A 2 -59.23 -41.47 -2.00
C GLU A 2 -58.50 -40.21 -2.50
N GLN A 3 -57.78 -39.55 -1.59
CA GLN A 3 -56.72 -38.62 -1.94
C GLN A 3 -55.58 -39.40 -2.61
N LYS A 4 -55.10 -38.93 -3.76
CA LYS A 4 -53.78 -39.32 -4.29
C LYS A 4 -52.91 -38.08 -4.41
N GLN A 5 -52.08 -37.91 -3.39
CA GLN A 5 -50.94 -37.00 -3.36
C GLN A 5 -49.98 -37.33 -4.50
N LYS A 6 -49.47 -36.30 -5.18
CA LYS A 6 -48.30 -36.39 -6.07
C LYS A 6 -47.15 -35.54 -5.50
N PRO A 7 -45.89 -35.97 -5.71
CA PRO A 7 -44.83 -35.85 -4.72
C PRO A 7 -43.99 -34.56 -4.79
N ALA A 8 -43.25 -34.33 -3.71
CA ALA A 8 -42.60 -33.09 -3.29
C ALA A 8 -41.25 -32.77 -3.97
N ASP A 9 -41.04 -33.14 -5.24
CA ASP A 9 -39.68 -33.19 -5.83
C ASP A 9 -39.40 -32.18 -6.96
N GLU A 10 -40.22 -31.14 -7.10
CA GLU A 10 -40.11 -30.17 -8.21
C GLU A 10 -39.99 -28.70 -7.72
N ARG A 11 -39.30 -28.48 -6.60
CA ARG A 11 -38.98 -27.13 -6.07
C ARG A 11 -37.51 -26.92 -5.67
N LEU A 12 -36.59 -27.80 -6.05
CA LEU A 12 -35.18 -27.73 -5.61
C LEU A 12 -34.15 -27.35 -6.69
N LEU A 13 -34.58 -26.83 -7.84
CA LEU A 13 -33.66 -26.44 -8.93
C LEU A 13 -33.85 -24.99 -9.38
N GLU A 14 -34.17 -24.09 -8.46
CA GLU A 14 -33.85 -22.67 -8.66
C GLU A 14 -32.42 -22.43 -8.17
N LYS A 15 -31.47 -22.52 -9.11
CA LYS A 15 -30.08 -22.09 -8.95
C LYS A 15 -30.06 -20.68 -8.38
N LYS A 16 -29.91 -20.58 -7.06
CA LYS A 16 -29.44 -19.38 -6.37
C LYS A 16 -28.08 -19.05 -7.00
N ALA A 17 -28.06 -18.07 -7.90
CA ALA A 17 -26.83 -17.44 -8.32
C ALA A 17 -26.18 -16.88 -7.05
N GLU A 18 -25.14 -17.54 -6.57
CA GLU A 18 -24.34 -17.05 -5.46
C GLU A 18 -23.81 -15.68 -5.85
N ALA A 19 -24.30 -14.65 -5.16
CA ALA A 19 -23.72 -13.32 -5.26
C ALA A 19 -22.21 -13.42 -5.00
N PRO A 20 -21.36 -12.69 -5.74
CA PRO A 20 -19.92 -12.78 -5.56
C PRO A 20 -19.57 -12.47 -4.11
N VAL A 21 -19.14 -13.50 -3.39
CA VAL A 21 -18.74 -13.41 -1.98
C VAL A 21 -17.53 -12.48 -1.93
N LYS A 22 -17.75 -11.26 -1.44
CA LYS A 22 -16.67 -10.28 -1.23
C LYS A 22 -15.57 -10.94 -0.39
N PRO A 23 -14.30 -10.94 -0.84
CA PRO A 23 -13.23 -11.55 -0.07
C PRO A 23 -13.14 -10.85 1.29
N LYS A 24 -13.16 -11.65 2.36
CA LYS A 24 -13.04 -11.19 3.74
C LYS A 24 -11.73 -10.40 3.84
N ALA A 25 -11.82 -9.14 4.29
CA ALA A 25 -10.65 -8.27 4.37
C ALA A 25 -9.58 -8.92 5.25
N THR A 26 -8.46 -9.30 4.66
CA THR A 26 -7.27 -9.69 5.42
C THR A 26 -6.76 -8.47 6.18
N THR A 27 -6.14 -8.68 7.34
CA THR A 27 -5.54 -7.61 8.17
C THR A 27 -4.58 -6.69 7.38
N THR A 28 -4.05 -7.18 6.26
CA THR A 28 -3.10 -6.48 5.39
C THR A 28 -3.76 -5.72 4.24
N GLY A 29 -5.07 -5.87 4.03
CA GLY A 29 -5.79 -5.20 2.94
C GLY A 29 -5.42 -5.71 1.55
N VAL A 30 -4.91 -6.94 1.43
CA VAL A 30 -4.57 -7.59 0.15
C VAL A 30 -5.31 -8.92 0.03
N SER A 31 -5.77 -9.27 -1.16
CA SER A 31 -6.34 -10.58 -1.48
C SER A 31 -5.54 -11.27 -2.59
N VAL A 32 -5.55 -12.59 -2.56
CA VAL A 32 -4.95 -13.45 -3.58
C VAL A 32 -6.07 -13.94 -4.48
N ILE A 33 -5.89 -13.85 -5.79
CA ILE A 33 -6.89 -14.32 -6.73
C ILE A 33 -6.99 -15.85 -6.62
N GLY A 34 -8.17 -16.36 -6.25
CA GLY A 34 -8.46 -17.79 -6.24
C GLY A 34 -8.06 -18.58 -4.98
N ILE A 35 -7.43 -17.95 -3.97
CA ILE A 35 -7.03 -18.64 -2.73
C ILE A 35 -7.54 -17.88 -1.50
N ARG A 36 -8.17 -18.61 -0.56
CA ARG A 36 -8.63 -18.08 0.73
C ARG A 36 -7.67 -18.51 1.85
N ASP A 37 -7.62 -17.72 2.93
CA ASP A 37 -6.91 -18.05 4.18
C ASP A 37 -5.41 -18.36 4.04
N VAL A 38 -4.70 -17.56 3.22
CA VAL A 38 -3.23 -17.60 3.13
C VAL A 38 -2.61 -16.53 4.02
N LEU A 39 -1.50 -16.86 4.68
CA LEU A 39 -0.71 -15.89 5.41
C LEU A 39 -0.05 -14.90 4.43
N LEU A 40 -0.53 -13.65 4.46
CA LEU A 40 0.02 -12.55 3.66
C LEU A 40 0.94 -11.68 4.50
N ARG A 41 2.07 -11.27 3.92
CA ARG A 41 2.99 -10.30 4.54
C ARG A 41 3.49 -9.31 3.50
N LEU A 42 3.47 -8.01 3.84
CA LEU A 42 4.10 -6.99 3.00
C LEU A 42 5.63 -7.10 3.13
N ALA A 43 6.32 -7.06 2.00
CA ALA A 43 7.77 -7.13 1.97
C ALA A 43 8.40 -5.84 2.52
N LYS A 44 9.36 -6.01 3.43
CA LYS A 44 10.11 -4.88 4.00
C LYS A 44 11.09 -4.25 3.02
N CYS A 45 11.45 -4.90 1.91
CA CYS A 45 12.46 -4.37 0.98
C CYS A 45 11.93 -3.33 -0.03
N CYS A 46 10.61 -3.29 -0.26
CA CYS A 46 9.98 -2.34 -1.17
C CYS A 46 8.75 -1.65 -0.59
N THR A 47 8.32 -2.01 0.63
CA THR A 47 7.21 -1.37 1.38
C THR A 47 6.03 -1.01 0.46
N PRO A 48 5.35 -2.02 -0.10
CA PRO A 48 4.24 -1.81 -1.02
C PRO A 48 3.06 -1.15 -0.29
N LEU A 49 2.40 -0.23 -0.98
CA LEU A 49 1.22 0.49 -0.52
C LEU A 49 -0.02 0.20 -1.35
N PRO A 50 -1.22 0.41 -0.78
CA PRO A 50 -2.45 0.51 -1.55
C PRO A 50 -2.31 1.47 -2.74
N GLY A 51 -2.43 0.92 -3.95
CA GLY A 51 -2.27 1.64 -5.21
C GLY A 51 -0.97 1.33 -5.95
N ASP A 52 0.04 0.76 -5.28
CA ASP A 52 1.22 0.21 -5.97
C ASP A 52 0.82 -1.05 -6.75
N GLU A 53 1.40 -1.24 -7.92
CA GLU A 53 1.37 -2.53 -8.62
C GLU A 53 2.12 -3.56 -7.80
N ILE A 54 1.42 -4.62 -7.37
CA ILE A 54 1.94 -5.63 -6.46
C ILE A 54 1.94 -7.03 -7.07
N ILE A 55 2.90 -7.84 -6.64
CA ILE A 55 3.05 -9.24 -6.98
C ILE A 55 3.27 -10.07 -5.71
N GLY A 56 2.67 -11.24 -5.64
CA GLY A 56 2.85 -12.18 -4.53
C GLY A 56 3.94 -13.19 -4.85
N ILE A 57 4.81 -13.47 -3.88
CA ILE A 57 5.86 -14.49 -4.00
C ILE A 57 5.65 -15.57 -2.94
N VAL A 58 5.59 -16.83 -3.39
CA VAL A 58 5.45 -17.98 -2.49
C VAL A 58 6.74 -18.18 -1.70
N THR A 59 6.64 -18.09 -0.38
CA THR A 59 7.76 -18.35 0.53
C THR A 59 7.80 -19.82 0.94
N LYS A 60 8.97 -20.29 1.42
CA LYS A 60 9.17 -21.70 1.84
C LYS A 60 8.32 -22.15 3.04
N GLY A 61 7.62 -21.23 3.72
CA GLY A 61 6.86 -21.48 4.95
C GLY A 61 5.34 -21.28 4.83
N HIS A 62 4.74 -21.59 3.68
CA HIS A 62 3.28 -21.48 3.45
C HIS A 62 2.70 -20.06 3.58
N GLY A 63 3.52 -19.04 3.31
CA GLY A 63 3.07 -17.64 3.24
C GLY A 63 3.40 -17.00 1.89
N ILE A 64 2.68 -15.94 1.55
CA ILE A 64 2.95 -15.11 0.38
C ILE A 64 3.53 -13.78 0.84
N SER A 65 4.71 -13.46 0.34
CA SER A 65 5.34 -12.16 0.50
C SER A 65 4.89 -11.25 -0.63
N ILE A 66 4.34 -10.08 -0.31
CA ILE A 66 3.83 -9.12 -1.29
C ILE A 66 4.93 -8.11 -1.58
N HIS A 67 5.31 -8.00 -2.85
CA HIS A 67 6.31 -7.06 -3.34
C HIS A 67 5.68 -6.10 -4.35
N ARG A 68 6.34 -4.97 -4.62
CA ARG A 68 6.03 -4.19 -5.82
C ARG A 68 6.48 -4.95 -7.07
N ALA A 69 5.74 -4.79 -8.15
CA ALA A 69 6.06 -5.42 -9.44
C ALA A 69 7.48 -5.08 -9.93
N ASN A 70 7.96 -3.86 -9.66
CA ASN A 70 9.29 -3.38 -10.01
C ASN A 70 10.38 -3.63 -8.95
N CYS A 71 10.14 -4.52 -7.97
CA CYS A 71 11.11 -4.78 -6.91
C CYS A 71 12.38 -5.51 -7.45
N PRO A 72 13.60 -4.95 -7.29
CA PRO A 72 14.83 -5.58 -7.78
C PRO A 72 15.10 -6.98 -7.21
N ASN A 73 14.64 -7.22 -5.97
CA ASN A 73 14.79 -8.50 -5.29
C ASN A 73 13.92 -9.63 -5.89
N VAL A 74 12.93 -9.27 -6.70
CA VAL A 74 12.02 -10.22 -7.35
C VAL A 74 12.25 -10.28 -8.85
N ILE A 75 12.45 -9.13 -9.50
CA ILE A 75 12.62 -9.07 -10.96
C ILE A 75 13.85 -9.86 -11.44
N ASN A 76 14.91 -9.92 -10.64
CA ASN A 76 16.15 -10.64 -10.95
C ASN A 76 16.11 -12.12 -10.55
N ARG A 77 14.94 -12.64 -10.14
CA ARG A 77 14.77 -13.97 -9.55
C ARG A 77 13.61 -14.72 -10.23
N PRO A 78 13.81 -15.19 -11.48
CA PRO A 78 12.77 -15.91 -12.22
C PRO A 78 12.41 -17.27 -11.60
N ASP A 79 13.23 -17.79 -10.69
CA ASP A 79 12.99 -19.03 -9.94
C ASP A 79 11.88 -18.90 -8.89
N LEU A 80 11.49 -17.67 -8.52
CA LEU A 80 10.45 -17.43 -7.55
C LEU A 80 9.06 -17.63 -8.16
N LYS A 81 8.24 -18.47 -7.50
CA LYS A 81 6.85 -18.67 -7.89
C LYS A 81 6.03 -17.41 -7.60
N GLN A 82 5.55 -16.79 -8.67
CA GLN A 82 4.71 -15.60 -8.62
C GLN A 82 3.23 -15.98 -8.53
N VAL A 83 2.47 -15.19 -7.78
CA VAL A 83 1.03 -15.33 -7.61
C VAL A 83 0.40 -13.96 -7.79
N PRO A 84 -0.67 -13.83 -8.58
CA PRO A 84 -1.36 -12.56 -8.76
C PRO A 84 -2.12 -12.18 -7.48
N VAL A 85 -1.97 -10.92 -7.07
CA VAL A 85 -2.53 -10.36 -5.84
C VAL A 85 -3.09 -8.97 -6.10
N GLU A 86 -4.12 -8.59 -5.36
CA GLU A 86 -4.77 -7.29 -5.50
C GLU A 86 -5.03 -6.63 -4.16
N TRP A 87 -5.00 -5.29 -4.14
CA TRP A 87 -5.41 -4.51 -2.99
C TRP A 87 -6.93 -4.60 -2.79
N ASN A 88 -7.36 -4.87 -1.57
CA ASN A 88 -8.76 -4.85 -1.18
C ASN A 88 -9.27 -3.40 -1.24
N LYS A 89 -10.22 -3.14 -2.14
CA LYS A 89 -10.88 -1.84 -2.26
C LYS A 89 -11.84 -1.66 -1.06
N GLY A 90 -11.67 -0.56 -0.31
CA GLY A 90 -12.61 -0.18 0.77
C GLY A 90 -12.07 -0.20 2.20
N SER A 91 -10.75 -0.32 2.39
CA SER A 91 -10.12 -0.06 3.69
C SER A 91 -10.13 1.45 3.99
N THR A 92 -10.67 1.86 5.14
CA THR A 92 -10.53 3.22 5.68
C THR A 92 -9.25 3.39 6.51
N ALA A 93 -8.36 2.39 6.52
CA ALA A 93 -7.14 2.44 7.28
C ALA A 93 -6.15 3.45 6.67
N THR A 94 -5.38 4.11 7.54
CA THR A 94 -4.22 4.89 7.14
C THR A 94 -2.96 4.03 7.20
N TYR A 95 -2.02 4.30 6.31
CA TYR A 95 -0.76 3.57 6.15
C TYR A 95 0.41 4.50 6.40
N SER A 96 1.33 4.12 7.28
CA SER A 96 2.52 4.91 7.56
C SER A 96 3.58 4.73 6.48
N VAL A 97 4.16 5.84 6.05
CA VAL A 97 5.06 5.91 4.91
C VAL A 97 6.22 6.84 5.18
N GLU A 98 7.42 6.35 4.93
CA GLU A 98 8.60 7.20 4.89
C GLU A 98 8.73 7.92 3.54
N ILE A 99 8.99 9.22 3.60
CA ILE A 99 9.44 10.06 2.49
C ILE A 99 10.73 10.77 2.88
N GLU A 100 11.61 10.97 1.89
CA GLU A 100 12.83 11.73 2.05
C GLU A 100 12.77 12.98 1.15
N VAL A 101 13.01 14.14 1.76
CA VAL A 101 13.06 15.44 1.11
C VAL A 101 14.50 15.93 1.17
N ARG A 102 15.07 16.27 0.01
CA ARG A 102 16.36 16.95 -0.12
C ARG A 102 16.10 18.39 -0.49
N ALA A 103 16.64 19.32 0.29
CA ALA A 103 16.47 20.75 0.06
C ALA A 103 17.77 21.50 0.38
N PHE A 104 17.91 22.70 -0.18
CA PHE A 104 18.96 23.63 0.26
C PHE A 104 18.70 24.05 1.70
N ASP A 105 19.74 24.01 2.52
CA ASP A 105 19.63 24.36 3.93
C ASP A 105 19.53 25.88 4.08
N ARG A 106 18.39 26.33 4.57
CA ARG A 106 18.14 27.72 4.94
C ARG A 106 17.25 27.80 6.16
N VAL A 107 17.29 28.96 6.81
CA VAL A 107 16.40 29.25 7.94
C VAL A 107 14.94 29.07 7.50
N GLY A 108 14.21 28.26 8.26
CA GLY A 108 12.79 28.00 8.02
C GLY A 108 12.45 26.83 7.10
N ILE A 109 13.43 26.16 6.46
CA ILE A 109 13.13 25.07 5.50
C ILE A 109 12.28 23.95 6.12
N ILE A 110 12.56 23.58 7.37
CA ILE A 110 11.80 22.54 8.07
C ILE A 110 10.39 23.02 8.43
N LYS A 111 10.22 24.29 8.80
CA LYS A 111 8.91 24.88 9.04
C LYS A 111 8.06 24.82 7.77
N ASP A 112 8.64 25.17 6.62
CA ASP A 112 7.94 25.17 5.34
C ASP A 112 7.48 23.74 4.97
N ILE A 113 8.34 22.75 5.14
CA ILE A 113 8.02 21.33 4.92
C ILE A 113 6.88 20.87 5.85
N LEU A 114 6.95 21.19 7.14
CA LEU A 114 5.92 20.81 8.11
C LEU A 114 4.58 21.48 7.82
N ASN A 115 4.59 22.75 7.39
CA ASN A 115 3.38 23.46 6.99
C ASN A 115 2.70 22.77 5.80
N GLN A 116 3.47 22.31 4.80
CA GLN A 116 2.90 21.58 3.65
C GLN A 116 2.24 20.25 4.07
N ILE A 117 2.79 19.54 5.06
CA ILE A 117 2.18 18.33 5.61
C ILE A 117 0.90 18.66 6.39
N ALA A 118 0.93 19.72 7.20
CA ALA A 118 -0.24 20.18 7.97
C ALA A 118 -1.39 20.63 7.05
N GLU A 119 -1.09 21.37 5.98
CA GLU A 119 -2.07 21.78 4.96
C GLU A 119 -2.70 20.58 4.24
N ALA A 120 -1.93 19.50 4.03
CA ALA A 120 -2.43 18.24 3.51
C ALA A 120 -3.28 17.45 4.52
N LYS A 121 -3.53 17.99 5.73
CA LYS A 121 -4.29 17.34 6.82
C LYS A 121 -3.80 15.91 7.10
N THR A 122 -2.48 15.74 7.04
CA THR A 122 -1.82 14.45 7.17
C THR A 122 -1.10 14.37 8.50
N ASN A 123 -1.24 13.23 9.18
CA ASN A 123 -0.54 13.01 10.44
C ASN A 123 0.95 12.71 10.18
N LEU A 124 1.83 13.41 10.90
CA LEU A 124 3.27 13.19 10.90
C LEU A 124 3.65 12.39 12.15
N ARG A 125 4.22 11.20 11.95
CA ARG A 125 4.66 10.29 13.02
C ARG A 125 6.06 10.58 13.50
N GLU A 126 6.96 10.82 12.56
CA GLU A 126 8.37 11.04 12.82
C GLU A 126 8.92 12.05 11.81
N ALA A 127 9.82 12.91 12.28
CA ALA A 127 10.60 13.77 11.42
C ALA A 127 12.05 13.81 11.93
N SER A 128 12.98 13.48 11.05
CA SER A 128 14.41 13.54 11.30
C SER A 128 15.07 14.39 10.23
N VAL A 129 15.91 15.33 10.63
CA VAL A 129 16.58 16.24 9.71
C VAL A 129 18.08 16.12 9.94
N LYS A 130 18.82 15.97 8.84
CA LYS A 130 20.27 15.96 8.84
C LYS A 130 20.77 16.94 7.79
N THR A 131 21.51 17.94 8.23
CA THR A 131 22.26 18.82 7.34
C THR A 131 23.63 18.21 7.09
N LYS A 132 23.99 18.05 5.81
CA LYS A 132 25.37 17.73 5.42
C LYS A 132 26.15 19.04 5.16
N SER A 133 27.47 19.00 5.34
CA SER A 133 28.39 20.15 5.17
C SER A 133 28.32 20.86 3.81
N ALA A 134 27.66 20.26 2.81
CA ALA A 134 27.44 20.84 1.49
C ALA A 134 26.23 21.80 1.39
N GLY A 135 25.65 22.24 2.52
CA GLY A 135 24.48 23.14 2.51
C GLY A 135 23.19 22.47 2.02
N ILE A 136 23.13 21.13 2.09
CA ILE A 136 21.95 20.35 1.73
C ILE A 136 21.39 19.70 3.00
N ALA A 137 20.14 20.02 3.31
CA ALA A 137 19.35 19.38 4.34
C ALA A 137 18.63 18.16 3.74
N THR A 138 18.72 17.03 4.46
CA THR A 138 17.95 15.81 4.17
C THR A 138 16.96 15.60 5.30
N ALA A 139 15.67 15.74 5.00
CA ALA A 139 14.58 15.49 5.95
C ALA A 139 13.91 14.15 5.64
N ARG A 140 13.90 13.24 6.61
CA ARG A 140 13.15 11.99 6.59
C ARG A 140 11.90 12.16 7.42
N LEU A 141 10.76 11.84 6.83
CA LEU A 141 9.45 12.08 7.41
C LEU A 141 8.64 10.79 7.31
N VAL A 142 8.01 10.37 8.41
CA VAL A 142 7.07 9.26 8.41
C VAL A 142 5.66 9.84 8.52
N VAL A 143 4.86 9.71 7.46
CA VAL A 143 3.52 10.28 7.34
C VAL A 143 2.46 9.19 7.16
N ASP A 144 1.27 9.42 7.73
CA ASP A 144 0.13 8.51 7.58
C ASP A 144 -0.73 8.90 6.39
N ILE A 145 -0.71 8.08 5.33
CA ILE A 145 -1.47 8.34 4.11
C ILE A 145 -2.71 7.45 4.02
N ARG A 146 -3.68 7.85 3.20
CA ARG A 146 -4.89 7.08 2.90
C ARG A 146 -4.68 6.17 1.69
N ASP A 147 -4.07 6.71 0.65
CA ASP A 147 -3.79 6.03 -0.61
C ASP A 147 -2.55 6.62 -1.30
N LEU A 148 -2.12 5.99 -2.39
CA LEU A 148 -0.99 6.45 -3.19
C LEU A 148 -1.20 7.86 -3.77
N LYS A 149 -2.44 8.22 -4.12
CA LYS A 149 -2.77 9.54 -4.65
C LYS A 149 -2.50 10.63 -3.62
N HIS A 150 -2.91 10.41 -2.38
CA HIS A 150 -2.65 11.29 -1.26
C HIS A 150 -1.15 11.50 -1.02
N LEU A 151 -0.35 10.42 -1.12
CA LEU A 151 1.10 10.51 -1.04
C LEU A 151 1.68 11.38 -2.16
N GLN A 152 1.25 11.13 -3.40
CA GLN A 152 1.68 11.91 -4.57
C GLN A 152 1.33 13.39 -4.43
N ASP A 153 0.13 13.71 -3.93
CA ASP A 153 -0.31 15.07 -3.67
C ASP A 153 0.58 15.77 -2.64
N ILE A 154 0.93 15.10 -1.53
CA ILE A 154 1.85 15.62 -0.50
C ILE A 154 3.23 15.87 -1.11
N MET A 155 3.79 14.88 -1.82
CA MET A 155 5.12 15.00 -2.43
C MET A 155 5.17 16.11 -3.49
N SER A 156 4.11 16.26 -4.27
CA SER A 156 3.98 17.31 -5.29
C SER A 156 3.89 18.70 -4.64
N ARG A 157 3.08 18.87 -3.58
CA ARG A 157 3.00 20.11 -2.80
C ARG A 157 4.36 20.53 -2.25
N ILE A 158 5.08 19.60 -1.60
CA ILE A 158 6.42 19.88 -1.07
C ILE A 158 7.37 20.31 -2.20
N ARG A 159 7.35 19.62 -3.34
CA ARG A 159 8.22 19.92 -4.50
C ARG A 159 7.91 21.27 -5.15
N HIS A 160 6.64 21.68 -5.25
CA HIS A 160 6.25 22.88 -6.00
C HIS A 160 6.09 24.13 -5.14
N ASN A 161 5.69 24.00 -3.88
CA ASN A 161 5.43 25.14 -3.00
C ASN A 161 6.68 25.63 -2.27
N ILE A 162 7.77 24.86 -2.29
CA ILE A 162 9.03 25.19 -1.65
C ILE A 162 10.13 25.22 -2.71
N ALA A 163 10.56 26.40 -3.12
CA ALA A 163 11.54 26.59 -4.19
C ALA A 163 12.90 25.92 -3.91
N ASP A 164 13.26 25.78 -2.64
CA ASP A 164 14.55 25.23 -2.20
C ASP A 164 14.58 23.69 -2.20
N VAL A 165 13.46 23.03 -2.51
CA VAL A 165 13.39 21.57 -2.58
C VAL A 165 14.04 21.09 -3.87
N ILE A 166 15.09 20.30 -3.72
CA ILE A 166 15.82 19.66 -4.82
C ILE A 166 15.06 18.42 -5.27
N ASP A 167 14.65 17.58 -4.31
CA ASP A 167 13.97 16.33 -4.63
C ASP A 167 13.13 15.79 -3.47
N VAL A 168 12.08 15.05 -3.80
CA VAL A 168 11.20 14.34 -2.86
C VAL A 168 10.92 12.96 -3.39
N TYR A 169 11.32 11.93 -2.64
CA TYR A 169 11.16 10.56 -3.07
C TYR A 169 10.90 9.65 -1.87
N ARG A 170 10.37 8.46 -2.16
CA ARG A 170 10.27 7.41 -1.15
C ARG A 170 11.60 6.67 -1.07
N PRO A 171 12.29 6.67 0.08
CA PRO A 171 13.52 5.90 0.23
C PRO A 171 13.20 4.41 0.15
N ARG A 172 14.16 3.63 -0.36
CA ARG A 172 14.12 2.18 -0.17
C ARG A 172 14.49 1.89 1.28
N PRO A 173 13.78 0.99 1.96
CA PRO A 173 14.18 0.50 3.27
C PRO A 173 15.62 0.00 3.22
N ALA A 174 16.41 0.39 4.22
CA ALA A 174 17.79 -0.06 4.38
C ALA A 174 17.87 -1.56 4.70
#